data_AF-A0A859IEK2-F1
#
_entry.id   AF-A0A859IEK2-F1
#
_cell.length_a   1.000
_cell.length_b   1.000
_cell.length_c   1.000
_cell.angle_alpha   90.00
_cell.angle_beta   90.00
_cell.angle_gamma   90.00
#
_symmetry.space_group_name_H-M   'P 1'
#
loop_
_entity.id
_entity.type
_entity.pdbx_description
1 polymer ?
#
loop_
_entity_poly.entity_id
_entity_poly.type
_entity_poly.pdbx_seq_one_letter_code
_entity_poly.pdbx_strand_id
1 'polypeptide(L)' 'MTETENQDLRQEMADIIESLEEAMRHVREGDFKSASILWSNGKKQADIVNIKLVKAQRFNQNQEEN' A
#
# COMPACT_ATOMS: atom_id res chain seq x y z
N MET A 1 4.53 -16.55 7.11
CA MET A 1 4.40 -15.97 5.76
C MET A 1 5.56 -16.50 4.93
N THR A 2 5.29 -16.88 3.70
CA THR A 2 6.28 -17.35 2.73
C THR A 2 7.07 -16.16 2.16
N GLU A 3 8.23 -16.45 1.56
CA GLU A 3 9.06 -15.41 0.93
C GLU A 3 8.35 -14.74 -0.26
N THR A 4 7.56 -15.50 -1.01
CA THR A 4 6.71 -15.00 -2.11
C THR A 4 5.65 -14.02 -1.60
N GLU A 5 4.93 -14.34 -0.52
CA GLU A 5 3.93 -13.42 0.06
C GLU A 5 4.55 -12.09 0.54
N ASN A 6 5.81 -12.13 1.03
CA ASN A 6 6.56 -10.92 1.38
C ASN A 6 7.02 -10.12 0.15
N GLN A 7 7.31 -10.77 -0.98
CA GLN A 7 7.61 -10.09 -2.24
C GLN A 7 6.36 -9.42 -2.80
N ASP A 8 5.23 -10.11 -2.79
CA ASP A 8 3.94 -9.57 -3.24
C ASP A 8 3.55 -8.33 -2.43
N LEU A 9 3.69 -8.38 -1.09
CA LEU A 9 3.43 -7.21 -0.24
C LEU A 9 4.33 -6.02 -0.55
N ARG A 10 5.62 -6.26 -0.85
CA ARG A 10 6.55 -5.19 -1.23
C ARG A 10 6.15 -4.55 -2.55
N GLN A 11 5.73 -5.35 -3.53
CA GLN A 11 5.26 -4.83 -4.81
C GLN A 11 3.95 -4.05 -4.65
N GLU A 12 2.97 -4.60 -3.92
CA GLU A 12 1.70 -3.90 -3.64
C GLU A 12 1.93 -2.54 -2.96
N MET A 13 2.89 -2.45 -2.03
CA MET A 13 3.28 -1.18 -1.41
C MET A 13 3.91 -0.21 -2.40
N ALA A 14 4.78 -0.69 -3.30
CA ALA A 14 5.40 0.15 -4.31
C ALA A 14 4.34 0.75 -5.26
N ASP A 15 3.38 -0.05 -5.71
CA ASP A 15 2.31 0.39 -6.60
C ASP A 15 1.42 1.47 -5.96
N ILE A 16 1.14 1.34 -4.64
CA ILE A 16 0.41 2.35 -3.88
C ILE A 16 1.19 3.67 -3.82
N ILE A 17 2.49 3.60 -3.54
CA ILE A 17 3.35 4.78 -3.45
C ILE A 17 3.36 5.51 -4.81
N GLU A 18 3.57 4.78 -5.90
CA GLU A 18 3.55 5.35 -7.25
C GLU A 18 2.21 6.03 -7.56
N SER A 19 1.09 5.40 -7.21
CA SER A 19 -0.25 5.99 -7.41
C SER A 19 -0.46 7.28 -6.61
N LEU A 20 0.07 7.35 -5.39
CA LEU A 20 -0.02 8.55 -4.55
C LEU A 20 0.92 9.66 -5.02
N GLU A 21 2.11 9.31 -5.52
CA GLU A 21 3.03 10.26 -6.15
C GLU A 21 2.44 10.86 -7.42
N GLU A 22 1.77 10.05 -8.23
CA GLU A 22 1.01 10.48 -9.41
C GLU A 22 -0.13 11.43 -9.02
N ALA A 23 -0.90 11.10 -7.97
CA ALA A 23 -1.93 12.00 -7.44
C ALA A 23 -1.34 13.37 -7.03
N MET A 24 -0.17 13.39 -6.39
CA MET A 24 0.53 14.63 -6.04
C MET A 24 0.99 15.42 -7.26
N ARG A 25 1.41 14.75 -8.35
CA ARG A 25 1.75 15.43 -9.60
C ARG A 25 0.52 16.17 -10.15
N HIS A 26 -0.62 15.51 -10.25
CA HIS A 26 -1.87 16.13 -10.70
C HIS A 26 -2.28 17.33 -9.84
N VAL A 27 -2.09 17.27 -8.51
CA VAL A 27 -2.33 18.43 -7.63
C VAL A 27 -1.45 19.63 -8.02
N ARG A 28 -0.16 19.40 -8.29
CA ARG A 28 0.79 20.47 -8.67
C ARG A 28 0.43 21.11 -10.02
N GLU A 29 -0.18 20.34 -10.90
CA GLU A 29 -0.68 20.79 -12.21
C GLU A 29 -2.06 21.46 -12.13
N GLY A 30 -2.71 21.46 -10.95
CA GLY A 30 -4.05 22.00 -10.74
C GLY A 30 -5.19 21.06 -11.17
N ASP A 31 -4.88 19.83 -11.59
CA ASP A 31 -5.87 18.81 -11.93
C ASP A 31 -6.35 18.05 -10.68
N PHE A 32 -7.14 18.73 -9.86
CA PHE A 32 -7.71 18.15 -8.64
C PHE A 32 -8.67 16.99 -8.92
N LYS A 33 -9.28 16.93 -10.11
CA LYS A 33 -10.22 15.85 -10.45
C LYS A 33 -9.45 14.53 -10.55
N SER A 34 -8.41 14.47 -11.39
CA SER A 34 -7.60 13.26 -11.54
C SER A 34 -6.87 12.92 -10.24
N ALA A 35 -6.33 13.93 -9.54
CA ALA A 35 -5.72 13.74 -8.23
C ALA A 35 -6.66 13.06 -7.23
N SER A 36 -7.92 13.51 -7.14
CA SER A 36 -8.90 12.95 -6.19
C SER A 36 -9.20 11.47 -6.47
N ILE A 37 -9.24 11.07 -7.74
CA ILE A 37 -9.51 9.69 -8.16
C ILE A 37 -8.33 8.80 -7.76
N LEU A 38 -7.11 9.20 -8.14
CA LEU A 38 -5.89 8.47 -7.82
C LEU A 38 -5.68 8.36 -6.31
N TRP A 39 -5.85 9.47 -5.59
CA TRP A 39 -5.74 9.49 -4.12
C TRP A 39 -6.73 8.53 -3.45
N SER A 40 -8.00 8.55 -3.87
CA SER A 40 -9.02 7.66 -3.33
C SER A 40 -8.69 6.18 -3.61
N ASN A 41 -8.17 5.88 -4.80
CA ASN A 41 -7.82 4.52 -5.18
C ASN A 41 -6.59 4.02 -4.41
N GLY A 42 -5.51 4.80 -4.38
CA GLY A 42 -4.30 4.48 -3.61
C GLY A 42 -4.59 4.30 -2.12
N LYS A 43 -5.44 5.15 -1.53
CA LYS A 43 -5.88 5.00 -0.13
C LYS A 43 -6.60 3.66 0.11
N LYS A 44 -7.56 3.29 -0.75
CA LYS A 44 -8.29 2.02 -0.62
C LYS A 44 -7.35 0.82 -0.68
N GLN A 45 -6.36 0.86 -1.57
CA GLN A 45 -5.34 -0.18 -1.66
C GLN A 45 -4.44 -0.21 -0.42
N ALA A 46 -4.03 0.96 0.09
CA ALA A 46 -3.26 1.08 1.32
C ALA A 46 -3.98 0.47 2.52
N ASP A 47 -5.29 0.71 2.65
CA ASP A 47 -6.10 0.12 3.74
C ASP A 47 -6.10 -1.42 3.66
N ILE A 48 -6.18 -1.99 2.45
CA ILE A 48 -6.12 -3.45 2.23
C ILE A 48 -4.74 -4.00 2.58
N VAL A 49 -3.67 -3.37 2.10
CA VAL A 49 -2.29 -3.80 2.38
C VAL A 49 -1.97 -3.68 3.87
N ASN A 50 -2.46 -2.65 4.55
CA ASN A 50 -2.27 -2.49 5.99
C ASN A 50 -2.88 -3.67 6.79
N ILE A 51 -4.06 -4.16 6.39
CA ILE A 51 -4.65 -5.37 7.00
C ILE A 51 -3.73 -6.58 6.81
N LYS A 52 -3.13 -6.75 5.63
CA LYS A 52 -2.19 -7.84 5.36
C LYS A 52 -0.92 -7.71 6.20
N LEU A 53 -0.36 -6.50 6.33
CA LEU A 53 0.82 -6.22 7.14
C LEU A 53 0.58 -6.51 8.64
N VAL A 54 -0.55 -6.09 9.19
CA VAL A 54 -0.90 -6.39 10.59
C VAL A 54 -1.01 -7.89 10.84
N LYS A 55 -1.58 -8.65 9.89
CA LYS A 55 -1.62 -10.11 9.97
C LYS A 55 -0.21 -10.72 9.89
N ALA A 56 0.65 -10.19 9.02
CA ALA A 56 2.04 -10.62 8.88
C ALA A 56 2.82 -10.45 10.18
N GLN A 57 2.71 -9.28 10.81
CA GLN A 57 3.40 -8.95 12.06
C GLN A 57 3.00 -9.91 13.19
N ARG A 58 1.70 -10.19 13.33
CA ARG A 58 1.21 -11.14 14.35
C ARG A 58 1.71 -12.57 14.12
N PHE A 59 1.76 -13.02 12.86
CA PHE A 59 2.30 -14.32 12.53
C PHE A 59 3.78 -14.44 12.93
N ASN A 60 4.57 -13.42 12.63
CA ASN A 60 6.01 -13.42 12.94
C ASN A 60 6.26 -13.36 14.45
N GLN A 61 5.51 -12.54 15.20
CA GLN A 61 5.61 -12.49 16.68
C GLN A 61 5.36 -13.85 17.32
N ASN A 62 4.32 -14.57 16.89
CA ASN A 62 4.01 -15.91 17.43
C ASN A 62 5.06 -16.98 17.08
N GLN A 63 5.90 -16.76 16.06
CA GLN A 63 7.01 -17.65 15.71
C GLN A 63 8.27 -17.37 16.54
N GLU A 64 8.45 -16.14 17.01
CA GLU A 64 9.57 -15.75 17.87
C GLU A 64 9.36 -16.14 19.34
N GLU A 65 8.11 -16.34 19.76
CA GLU A 65 7.73 -16.73 21.13
C GLU A 65 7.65 -18.26 21.38
N ASN A 66 7.81 -19.09 20.35
CA ASN A 66 7.77 -20.57 20.44
C ASN A 66 9.12 -21.19 20.03
#